data_AF-A0A6V8DZ92-F1
#
_entry.id   AF-A0A6V8DZ92-F1
#
_cell.length_a   1.000
_cell.length_b   1.000
_cell.length_c   1.000
_cell.angle_alpha   90.00
_cell.angle_beta   90.00
_cell.angle_gamma   90.00
#
_symmetry.space_group_name_H-M   'P 1'
#
loop_
_entity.id
_entity.type
_entity.pdbx_description
1 polymer ?
#
loop_
_entity_poly.entity_id
_entity_poly.type
_entity_poly.pdbx_seq_one_letter_code
_entity_poly.pdbx_strand_id
1 'polypeptide(L)'
;MSLAPTDYDYGSPSNYAFAQKITCKSEETRKMFAEAWGHMLNYNHEQAIACFSKCTELEPDCAMAWWGISYCVSSNYNWAPGLGSGHDSIQQAISVMDGCSELEQDLIRALSTRHSAEARDAADPTVLNMGNSPELNVAFAEAMAPLYEKYSGDLDVTAIYVEGLMNLKAWQLWDKNTTTGEITPADDNTLLLVKIMEDAFENSEEAKVHAALCHLYCHALELSPFPEKALPAADVLRTAMPGLGHLVHMPSHIDAWVGQWKEAVECNIAAVEADDRYVEITGNESQFYKFYRMHNHHFIVWCAMFEGQYETALKYARKAVATLPAGDENHGVNFMLAGIIPMGAIFLESYVTMPWHVMIRFGKWDEILAEPMYSDKDVFPATIATQHYARGVAYASKGMVPEAEAEQVLFNQALENPALAGRVMHNNLMYQDPEEGPSILNVNAAILEAEIEYRRQFLAKEKGESADFTAAFDELRRGVDLSLNLAYNEPWGQMQPVRHILGALLLEQGHIEEAEEVYRADIKLWKDNMWGLLGLKLCLEARGDAAEELEEVTNLFNERSSRADIVPAKTCFCAQDALEKSCCD
;
A
#
# COMPACT_ATOMS: atom_id res chain seq x y z
N MET A 1 15.85 -12.34 17.13
CA MET A 1 16.27 -11.48 15.99
C MET A 1 17.74 -11.15 16.15
N SER A 2 18.44 -10.90 15.04
CA SER A 2 19.80 -10.34 15.09
C SER A 2 19.73 -8.89 15.57
N LEU A 3 20.57 -8.52 16.53
CA LEU A 3 20.80 -7.12 16.92
C LEU A 3 21.98 -6.51 16.15
N ALA A 4 22.56 -7.27 15.22
CA ALA A 4 23.62 -6.81 14.34
C ALA A 4 23.05 -6.53 12.94
N PRO A 5 23.51 -5.47 12.28
CA PRO A 5 24.50 -4.49 12.74
C PRO A 5 23.83 -3.41 13.61
N THR A 6 24.62 -2.63 14.34
CA THR A 6 24.14 -1.48 15.11
C THR A 6 24.39 -0.15 14.39
N ASP A 7 25.14 -0.15 13.28
CA ASP A 7 25.54 1.03 12.52
C ASP A 7 24.60 1.31 11.32
N TYR A 8 23.30 1.31 11.57
CA TYR A 8 22.33 1.77 10.57
C TYR A 8 22.46 3.27 10.33
N ASP A 9 22.19 3.66 9.09
CA ASP A 9 22.13 5.07 8.72
C ASP A 9 20.79 5.67 9.16
N TYR A 10 20.72 6.04 10.43
CA TYR A 10 19.60 6.80 11.00
C TYR A 10 19.66 8.31 10.66
N GLY A 11 20.60 8.72 9.80
CA GLY A 11 20.85 10.11 9.46
C GLY A 11 21.39 10.93 10.65
N SER A 12 20.89 12.15 10.79
CA SER A 12 21.33 13.09 11.83
C SER A 12 20.94 12.61 13.24
N PRO A 13 21.80 12.80 14.27
CA PRO A 13 21.44 12.54 15.66
C PRO A 13 20.19 13.26 16.17
N SER A 14 19.77 14.34 15.51
CA SER A 14 18.51 15.03 15.82
C SER A 14 17.28 14.15 15.61
N ASN A 15 17.33 13.16 14.70
CA ASN A 15 16.20 12.29 14.37
C ASN A 15 15.80 11.37 15.54
N TYR A 16 16.71 11.12 16.47
CA TYR A 16 16.49 10.31 17.67
C TYR A 16 16.88 11.10 18.92
N ALA A 17 16.66 12.41 18.93
CA ALA A 17 16.97 13.28 20.06
C ALA A 17 16.22 12.87 21.34
N PHE A 18 15.01 12.31 21.23
CA PHE A 18 14.26 11.76 22.35
C PHE A 18 15.06 10.70 23.12
N ALA A 19 15.67 9.76 22.38
CA ALA A 19 16.49 8.69 22.95
C ALA A 19 17.67 9.23 23.80
N GLN A 20 18.15 10.44 23.53
CA GLN A 20 19.25 11.05 24.28
C GLN A 20 18.80 11.62 25.64
N LYS A 21 17.50 11.84 25.83
CA LYS A 21 16.91 12.47 27.02
C LYS A 21 16.38 11.46 28.04
N ILE A 22 16.25 10.18 27.67
CA ILE A 22 15.67 9.16 28.54
C ILE A 22 16.54 8.87 29.78
N THR A 23 15.88 8.54 30.88
CA THR A 23 16.48 8.11 32.13
C THR A 23 17.05 6.70 31.97
N CYS A 24 18.37 6.62 31.93
CA CYS A 24 19.15 5.38 31.97
C CYS A 24 20.53 5.65 32.58
N LYS A 25 21.15 4.61 33.14
CA LYS A 25 22.46 4.67 33.80
C LYS A 25 23.61 4.46 32.82
N SER A 26 23.41 3.64 31.79
CA SER A 26 24.47 3.23 30.87
C SER A 26 24.34 3.90 29.50
N GLU A 27 25.48 4.34 28.97
CA GLU A 27 25.61 4.82 27.58
C GLU A 27 25.30 3.70 26.57
N GLU A 28 25.57 2.43 26.93
CA GLU A 28 25.25 1.28 26.08
C GLU A 28 23.73 1.11 25.95
N THR A 29 22.99 1.22 27.06
CA THR A 29 21.51 1.22 27.06
C THR A 29 20.96 2.36 26.23
N ARG A 30 21.54 3.57 26.34
CA ARG A 30 21.11 4.75 25.58
C ARG A 30 21.27 4.57 24.07
N LYS A 31 22.39 3.98 23.63
CA LYS A 31 22.64 3.69 22.21
C LYS A 31 21.66 2.64 21.67
N MET A 32 21.47 1.56 22.41
CA MET A 32 20.50 0.52 22.05
C MET A 32 19.06 1.07 22.03
N PHE A 33 18.73 2.00 22.93
CA PHE A 33 17.44 2.69 22.91
C PHE A 33 17.28 3.56 21.66
N ALA A 34 18.33 4.25 21.22
CA ALA A 34 18.29 5.04 19.98
C ALA A 34 18.06 4.15 18.74
N GLU A 35 18.66 2.96 18.69
CA GLU A 35 18.38 1.96 17.64
C GLU A 35 16.92 1.49 17.68
N ALA A 36 16.43 1.17 18.89
CA ALA A 36 15.04 0.77 19.10
C ALA A 36 14.06 1.85 18.66
N TRP A 37 14.34 3.11 19.01
CA TRP A 37 13.55 4.27 18.62
C TRP A 37 13.52 4.46 17.09
N GLY A 38 14.68 4.37 16.43
CA GLY A 38 14.74 4.44 14.97
C GLY A 38 13.90 3.36 14.28
N HIS A 39 13.98 2.11 14.76
CA HIS A 39 13.15 1.04 14.22
C HIS A 39 11.65 1.18 14.55
N MET A 40 11.31 1.78 15.70
CA MET A 40 9.94 2.14 16.05
C MET A 40 9.38 3.16 15.06
N LEU A 41 10.12 4.24 14.77
CA LEU A 41 9.72 5.22 13.76
C LEU A 41 9.57 4.60 12.36
N ASN A 42 10.41 3.63 12.01
CA ASN A 42 10.31 2.88 10.75
C ASN A 42 9.15 1.87 10.70
N TYR A 43 8.37 1.72 11.77
CA TYR A 43 7.39 0.63 11.92
C TYR A 43 7.98 -0.79 11.77
N ASN A 44 9.30 -0.94 11.93
CA ASN A 44 9.92 -2.25 12.14
C ASN A 44 9.83 -2.63 13.62
N HIS A 45 8.60 -2.79 14.10
CA HIS A 45 8.29 -2.99 15.51
C HIS A 45 8.94 -4.26 16.08
N GLU A 46 9.09 -5.31 15.29
CA GLU A 46 9.79 -6.53 15.71
C GLU A 46 11.25 -6.25 16.09
N GLN A 47 11.98 -5.52 15.24
CA GLN A 47 13.36 -5.12 15.54
C GLN A 47 13.42 -4.12 16.69
N ALA A 48 12.47 -3.17 16.75
CA ALA A 48 12.37 -2.22 17.86
C ALA A 48 12.18 -2.94 19.21
N ILE A 49 11.27 -3.93 19.27
CA ILE A 49 11.05 -4.77 20.46
C ILE A 49 12.32 -5.52 20.83
N ALA A 50 13.05 -6.08 19.86
CA ALA A 50 14.31 -6.78 20.13
C ALA A 50 15.36 -5.84 20.76
N CYS A 51 15.50 -4.62 20.22
CA CYS A 51 16.41 -3.61 20.76
C CYS A 51 15.95 -3.10 22.14
N PHE A 52 14.67 -2.80 22.35
CA PHE A 52 14.17 -2.42 23.67
C PHE A 52 14.32 -3.55 24.70
N SER A 53 14.09 -4.80 24.31
CA SER A 53 14.34 -5.97 25.17
C SER A 53 15.83 -6.05 25.55
N LYS A 54 16.73 -5.71 24.63
CA LYS A 54 18.15 -5.63 24.95
C LYS A 54 18.45 -4.53 25.97
N CYS A 55 17.78 -3.38 25.89
CA CYS A 55 17.88 -2.34 26.92
C CYS A 55 17.47 -2.88 28.30
N THR A 56 16.39 -3.68 28.40
CA THR A 56 15.94 -4.23 29.69
C THR A 56 16.85 -5.33 30.23
N GLU A 57 17.57 -6.06 29.36
CA GLU A 57 18.63 -6.98 29.79
C GLU A 57 19.84 -6.25 30.36
N LEU A 58 20.23 -5.12 29.76
CA LEU A 58 21.37 -4.31 30.20
C LEU A 58 21.04 -3.52 31.47
N GLU A 59 19.82 -2.99 31.55
CA GLU A 59 19.35 -2.14 32.62
C GLU A 59 17.87 -2.42 32.91
N PRO A 60 17.55 -3.40 33.79
CA PRO A 60 16.17 -3.80 34.07
C PRO A 60 15.28 -2.69 34.64
N ASP A 61 15.87 -1.64 35.21
CA ASP A 61 15.16 -0.46 35.72
C ASP A 61 15.05 0.70 34.73
N CYS A 62 15.42 0.50 33.46
CA CYS A 62 15.11 1.45 32.39
C CYS A 62 13.62 1.38 32.04
N ALA A 63 12.80 2.20 32.71
CA ALA A 63 11.34 2.19 32.55
C ALA A 63 10.90 2.46 31.10
N MET A 64 11.59 3.35 30.39
CA MET A 64 11.25 3.67 29.00
C MET A 64 11.52 2.52 28.02
N ALA A 65 12.45 1.61 28.32
CA ALA A 65 12.64 0.43 27.48
C ALA A 65 11.42 -0.51 27.59
N TRP A 66 10.87 -0.68 28.80
CA TRP A 66 9.62 -1.42 29.00
C TRP A 66 8.42 -0.73 28.35
N TRP A 67 8.35 0.61 28.43
CA TRP A 67 7.38 1.41 27.68
C TRP A 67 7.47 1.17 26.17
N GLY A 68 8.69 1.19 25.61
CA GLY A 68 8.92 0.98 24.18
C GLY A 68 8.50 -0.40 23.68
N ILE A 69 8.73 -1.46 24.47
CA ILE A 69 8.20 -2.80 24.18
C ILE A 69 6.68 -2.77 24.14
N SER A 70 6.03 -2.19 25.16
CA SER A 70 4.58 -2.08 25.22
C SER A 70 4.01 -1.31 24.04
N TYR A 71 4.66 -0.21 23.66
CA TYR A 71 4.24 0.63 22.54
C TYR A 71 4.29 -0.15 21.22
N CYS A 72 5.41 -0.83 20.94
CA CYS A 72 5.62 -1.53 19.68
C CYS A 72 4.77 -2.81 19.52
N VAL A 73 4.35 -3.45 20.61
CA VAL A 73 3.41 -4.59 20.51
C VAL A 73 1.96 -4.15 20.32
N SER A 74 1.65 -2.89 20.63
CA SER A 74 0.31 -2.31 20.48
C SER A 74 -0.08 -2.13 19.00
N SER A 75 -1.33 -1.71 18.78
CA SER A 75 -1.78 -1.23 17.46
C SER A 75 -0.98 -0.01 16.98
N ASN A 76 -0.76 0.07 15.67
CA ASN A 76 -0.29 1.27 14.96
C ASN A 76 -1.14 1.48 13.70
N TYR A 77 -0.91 2.59 13.00
CA TYR A 77 -1.73 2.99 11.85
C TYR A 77 -1.73 1.93 10.75
N ASN A 78 -0.57 1.33 10.46
CA ASN A 78 -0.42 0.32 9.41
C ASN A 78 -0.83 -1.08 9.86
N TRP A 79 -0.93 -1.33 11.17
CA TRP A 79 -1.31 -2.64 11.72
C TRP A 79 -2.17 -2.51 12.99
N ALA A 80 -3.48 -2.31 12.75
CA ALA A 80 -4.48 -2.10 13.81
C ALA A 80 -4.60 -3.27 14.82
N PRO A 81 -4.42 -4.56 14.48
CA PRO A 81 -4.44 -5.62 15.47
C PRO A 81 -3.33 -5.50 16.53
N GLY A 82 -2.17 -4.96 16.18
CA GLY A 82 -0.95 -5.02 16.98
C GLY A 82 -0.25 -6.39 16.88
N LEU A 83 0.90 -6.52 17.55
CA LEU A 83 1.69 -7.75 17.59
C LEU A 83 1.43 -8.59 18.86
N GLY A 84 0.75 -8.00 19.84
CA GLY A 84 0.43 -8.65 21.11
C GLY A 84 -0.09 -7.65 22.13
N SER A 85 -0.29 -8.14 23.36
CA SER A 85 -0.65 -7.27 24.47
C SER A 85 0.60 -6.67 25.11
N GLY A 86 0.63 -5.35 25.28
CA GLY A 86 1.67 -4.62 26.00
C GLY A 86 1.54 -4.68 27.53
N HIS A 87 0.49 -5.32 28.06
CA HIS A 87 0.13 -5.24 29.48
C HIS A 87 1.29 -5.59 30.43
N ASP A 88 1.97 -6.71 30.21
CA ASP A 88 3.04 -7.15 31.12
C ASP A 88 4.24 -6.19 31.10
N SER A 89 4.59 -5.68 29.91
CA SER A 89 5.69 -4.73 29.75
C SER A 89 5.37 -3.37 30.38
N ILE A 90 4.14 -2.86 30.21
CA ILE A 90 3.77 -1.58 30.82
C ILE A 90 3.63 -1.67 32.34
N GLN A 91 3.18 -2.81 32.88
CA GLN A 91 3.21 -3.04 34.34
C GLN A 91 4.64 -3.05 34.87
N GLN A 92 5.58 -3.63 34.13
CA GLN A 92 7.00 -3.58 34.49
C GLN A 92 7.54 -2.15 34.46
N ALA A 93 7.20 -1.35 33.44
CA ALA A 93 7.56 0.06 33.37
C ALA A 93 7.05 0.85 34.60
N ILE A 94 5.79 0.66 34.99
CA ILE A 94 5.18 1.27 36.18
C ILE A 94 5.96 0.91 37.45
N SER A 95 6.42 -0.35 37.57
CA SER A 95 7.12 -0.81 38.77
C SER A 95 8.52 -0.19 38.97
N VAL A 96 9.10 0.39 37.93
CA VAL A 96 10.48 0.95 37.95
C VAL A 96 10.56 2.44 37.59
N MET A 97 9.41 3.12 37.43
CA MET A 97 9.39 4.53 36.96
C MET A 97 9.73 5.58 38.02
N ASP A 98 9.85 5.21 39.31
CA ASP A 98 10.03 6.17 40.42
C ASP A 98 11.23 7.11 40.25
N GLY A 99 12.28 6.66 39.56
CA GLY A 99 13.49 7.44 39.25
C GLY A 99 13.45 8.22 37.94
N CYS A 100 12.41 8.06 37.13
CA CYS A 100 12.29 8.69 35.82
C CYS A 100 11.85 10.15 35.93
N SER A 101 12.07 10.92 34.86
CA SER A 101 11.54 12.27 34.74
C SER A 101 10.01 12.29 34.79
N GLU A 102 9.43 13.46 35.09
CA GLU A 102 7.98 13.62 35.13
C GLU A 102 7.32 13.27 33.79
N LEU A 103 7.94 13.66 32.67
CA LEU A 103 7.48 13.35 31.32
C LEU A 103 7.41 11.84 31.08
N GLU A 104 8.47 11.11 31.41
CA GLU A 104 8.52 9.66 31.24
C GLU A 104 7.45 8.95 32.10
N GLN A 105 7.29 9.37 33.35
CA GLN A 105 6.25 8.82 34.22
C GLN A 105 4.84 9.06 33.67
N ASP A 106 4.60 10.23 33.09
CA ASP A 106 3.31 10.58 32.51
C ASP A 106 3.02 9.79 31.22
N LEU A 107 4.01 9.62 30.33
CA LEU A 107 3.90 8.76 29.15
C LEU A 107 3.68 7.28 29.51
N ILE A 108 4.31 6.79 30.58
CA ILE A 108 4.09 5.44 31.11
C ILE A 108 2.66 5.28 31.62
N ARG A 109 2.16 6.24 32.41
CA ARG A 109 0.78 6.22 32.89
C ARG A 109 -0.22 6.30 31.75
N ALA A 110 0.01 7.15 30.76
CA ALA A 110 -0.87 7.25 29.60
C ALA A 110 -0.91 5.94 28.81
N LEU A 111 0.25 5.37 28.44
CA LEU A 111 0.27 4.10 27.68
C LEU A 111 -0.35 2.94 28.47
N SER A 112 -0.31 2.96 29.80
CA SER A 112 -0.97 1.94 30.62
C SER A 112 -2.49 1.87 30.42
N THR A 113 -3.14 2.96 30.01
CA THR A 113 -4.59 2.95 29.72
C THR A 113 -4.93 2.19 28.43
N ARG A 114 -3.93 1.98 27.56
CA ARG A 114 -4.04 1.20 26.32
C ARG A 114 -4.00 -0.31 26.55
N HIS A 115 -3.78 -0.77 27.78
CA HIS A 115 -3.57 -2.18 28.08
C HIS A 115 -4.31 -2.63 29.34
N SER A 116 -4.97 -3.78 29.27
CA SER A 116 -5.62 -4.41 30.42
C SER A 116 -5.26 -5.89 30.52
N ALA A 117 -5.35 -6.43 31.74
CA ALA A 117 -5.16 -7.86 31.96
C ALA A 117 -6.26 -8.66 31.26
N GLU A 118 -7.49 -8.14 31.25
CA GLU A 118 -8.63 -8.74 30.58
C GLU A 118 -8.40 -8.86 29.07
N ALA A 119 -7.87 -7.81 28.42
CA ALA A 119 -7.58 -7.85 26.99
C ALA A 119 -6.41 -8.80 26.67
N ARG A 120 -5.37 -8.83 27.52
CA ARG A 120 -4.28 -9.81 27.42
C ARG A 120 -4.81 -11.24 27.50
N ASP A 121 -5.66 -11.52 28.48
CA ASP A 121 -6.16 -12.87 28.76
C ASP A 121 -7.21 -13.32 27.74
N ALA A 122 -7.87 -12.37 27.06
CA ALA A 122 -8.82 -12.62 25.98
C ALA A 122 -8.19 -12.62 24.57
N ALA A 123 -6.87 -12.40 24.46
CA ALA A 123 -6.19 -12.40 23.16
C ALA A 123 -6.31 -13.77 22.48
N ASP A 124 -6.71 -13.75 21.22
CA ASP A 124 -6.82 -14.91 20.35
C ASP A 124 -6.24 -14.56 18.96
N PRO A 125 -4.96 -14.92 18.73
CA PRO A 125 -4.32 -14.68 17.45
C PRO A 125 -5.05 -15.32 16.27
N THR A 126 -5.79 -16.43 16.46
CA THR A 126 -6.45 -17.14 15.34
C THR A 126 -7.52 -16.30 14.63
N VAL A 127 -8.01 -15.25 15.30
CA VAL A 127 -8.98 -14.30 14.78
C VAL A 127 -8.42 -12.86 14.74
N LEU A 128 -7.09 -12.71 14.72
CA LEU A 128 -6.38 -11.43 14.75
C LEU A 128 -6.73 -10.54 15.95
N ASN A 129 -7.17 -11.13 17.08
CA ASN A 129 -7.36 -10.39 18.32
C ASN A 129 -6.07 -10.50 19.16
N MET A 130 -5.23 -9.47 19.15
CA MET A 130 -3.94 -9.49 19.84
C MET A 130 -3.98 -8.84 21.23
N GLY A 131 -5.17 -8.62 21.80
CA GLY A 131 -5.33 -7.96 23.09
C GLY A 131 -5.20 -6.43 23.03
N ASN A 132 -5.47 -5.85 21.85
CA ASN A 132 -5.63 -4.42 21.62
C ASN A 132 -7.04 -4.19 21.07
N SER A 133 -7.87 -3.43 21.79
CA SER A 133 -9.25 -3.15 21.36
C SER A 133 -9.43 -1.68 20.96
N PRO A 134 -10.43 -1.34 20.14
CA PRO A 134 -10.75 0.05 19.82
C PRO A 134 -10.97 0.92 21.06
N GLU A 135 -11.60 0.38 22.11
CA GLU A 135 -11.85 1.09 23.37
C GLU A 135 -10.54 1.43 24.09
N LEU A 136 -9.53 0.55 24.02
CA LEU A 136 -8.22 0.81 24.59
C LEU A 136 -7.45 1.89 23.80
N ASN A 137 -7.63 1.95 22.48
CA ASN A 137 -7.08 3.05 21.67
C ASN A 137 -7.73 4.40 22.03
N VAL A 138 -9.05 4.42 22.27
CA VAL A 138 -9.76 5.61 22.78
C VAL A 138 -9.20 6.03 24.14
N ALA A 139 -9.07 5.09 25.09
CA ALA A 139 -8.55 5.38 26.42
C ALA A 139 -7.12 5.94 26.40
N PHE A 140 -6.28 5.50 25.44
CA PHE A 140 -4.94 6.04 25.25
C PHE A 140 -4.95 7.45 24.66
N ALA A 141 -5.74 7.69 23.61
CA ALA A 141 -5.87 9.01 23.00
C ALA A 141 -6.39 10.05 24.02
N GLU A 142 -7.38 9.67 24.83
CA GLU A 142 -7.91 10.52 25.92
C GLU A 142 -6.86 10.78 27.00
N ALA A 143 -6.02 9.80 27.35
CA ALA A 143 -4.95 9.97 28.33
C ALA A 143 -3.80 10.85 27.81
N MET A 144 -3.54 10.83 26.50
CA MET A 144 -2.52 11.67 25.85
C MET A 144 -2.94 13.12 25.67
N ALA A 145 -4.23 13.41 25.50
CA ALA A 145 -4.73 14.78 25.30
C ALA A 145 -4.26 15.80 26.37
N PRO A 146 -4.38 15.56 27.69
CA PRO A 146 -3.86 16.48 28.69
C PRO A 146 -2.31 16.54 28.72
N LEU A 147 -1.62 15.50 28.26
CA LEU A 147 -0.15 15.52 28.17
C LEU A 147 0.34 16.37 27.00
N TYR A 148 -0.36 16.34 25.87
CA TYR A 148 -0.11 17.25 24.75
C TYR A 148 -0.21 18.73 25.20
N GLU A 149 -1.20 19.07 26.02
CA GLU A 149 -1.32 20.43 26.59
C GLU A 149 -0.20 20.72 27.60
N LYS A 150 0.08 19.78 28.52
CA LYS A 150 1.08 19.94 29.58
C LYS A 150 2.50 20.14 29.03
N TYR A 151 2.85 19.40 27.98
CA TYR A 151 4.15 19.40 27.33
C TYR A 151 4.12 20.10 25.97
N SER A 152 3.35 21.18 25.87
CA SER A 152 3.24 21.98 24.64
C SER A 152 4.62 22.39 24.10
N GLY A 153 4.86 22.12 22.83
CA GLY A 153 6.15 22.34 22.15
C GLY A 153 7.08 21.12 22.15
N ASP A 154 6.77 20.06 22.90
CA ASP A 154 7.46 18.78 22.78
C ASP A 154 6.92 17.98 21.58
N LEU A 155 7.76 17.86 20.55
CA LEU A 155 7.39 17.27 19.25
C LEU A 155 7.20 15.75 19.33
N ASP A 156 7.89 15.06 20.24
CA ASP A 156 7.74 13.62 20.46
C ASP A 156 6.40 13.34 21.15
N VAL A 157 6.02 14.14 22.16
CA VAL A 157 4.69 14.07 22.78
C VAL A 157 3.58 14.36 21.78
N THR A 158 3.80 15.36 20.91
CA THR A 158 2.86 15.72 19.85
C THR A 158 2.67 14.56 18.87
N ALA A 159 3.75 13.93 18.42
CA ALA A 159 3.69 12.77 17.54
C ALA A 159 2.95 11.59 18.17
N ILE A 160 3.25 11.25 19.43
CA ILE A 160 2.57 10.15 20.14
C ILE A 160 1.06 10.41 20.27
N TYR A 161 0.65 11.66 20.53
CA TYR A 161 -0.77 12.02 20.59
C TYR A 161 -1.45 11.92 19.22
N VAL A 162 -0.82 12.47 18.18
CA VAL A 162 -1.31 12.38 16.80
C VAL A 162 -1.49 10.92 16.36
N GLU A 163 -0.50 10.06 16.59
CA GLU A 163 -0.61 8.62 16.27
C GLU A 163 -1.72 7.94 17.10
N GLY A 164 -1.90 8.35 18.37
CA GLY A 164 -3.03 7.93 19.20
C GLY A 164 -4.39 8.25 18.57
N LEU A 165 -4.54 9.46 18.00
CA LEU A 165 -5.76 9.87 17.27
C LEU A 165 -5.92 9.10 15.95
N MET A 166 -4.83 8.92 15.19
CA MET A 166 -4.87 8.16 13.93
C MET A 166 -5.32 6.70 14.15
N ASN A 167 -4.89 6.09 15.26
CA ASN A 167 -5.26 4.71 15.62
C ASN A 167 -6.74 4.53 15.98
N LEU A 168 -7.54 5.60 16.11
CA LEU A 168 -8.98 5.51 16.26
C LEU A 168 -9.67 5.11 14.94
N LYS A 169 -9.03 5.40 13.81
CA LYS A 169 -9.53 5.24 12.44
C LYS A 169 -8.40 4.84 11.48
N ALA A 170 -7.62 3.82 11.87
CA ALA A 170 -6.51 3.31 11.05
C ALA A 170 -6.98 3.01 9.62
N TRP A 171 -6.28 3.53 8.60
CA TRP A 171 -6.64 3.47 7.18
C TRP A 171 -8.01 4.07 6.80
N GLN A 172 -8.67 4.80 7.69
CA GLN A 172 -10.05 5.29 7.51
C GLN A 172 -10.18 6.75 7.97
N LEU A 173 -9.16 7.56 7.73
CA LEU A 173 -9.16 8.99 8.06
C LEU A 173 -10.04 9.80 7.10
N TRP A 174 -10.16 9.36 5.85
CA TRP A 174 -10.94 10.06 4.83
C TRP A 174 -11.99 9.14 4.21
N ASP A 175 -13.21 9.65 4.12
CA ASP A 175 -14.31 9.01 3.42
C ASP A 175 -14.34 9.48 1.97
N LYS A 176 -14.39 8.53 1.04
CA LYS A 176 -14.51 8.80 -0.39
C LYS A 176 -15.90 8.45 -0.88
N ASN A 177 -16.63 9.44 -1.40
CA ASN A 177 -17.87 9.20 -2.13
C ASN A 177 -17.53 8.79 -3.57
N THR A 178 -17.72 7.51 -3.90
CA THR A 178 -17.39 6.96 -5.23
C THR A 178 -18.28 7.47 -6.36
N THR A 179 -19.46 8.02 -6.05
CA THR A 179 -20.39 8.59 -7.03
C THR A 179 -20.04 10.04 -7.39
N THR A 180 -19.74 10.87 -6.39
CA THR A 180 -19.43 12.30 -6.62
C THR A 180 -17.92 12.56 -6.78
N GLY A 181 -17.08 11.63 -6.32
CA GLY A 181 -15.65 11.81 -6.18
C GLY A 181 -15.26 12.79 -5.07
N GLU A 182 -16.21 13.14 -4.18
CA GLU A 182 -15.95 13.99 -3.02
C GLU A 182 -15.24 13.20 -1.92
N ILE A 183 -14.30 13.85 -1.26
CA ILE A 183 -13.55 13.28 -0.13
C ILE A 183 -13.78 14.17 1.09
N THR A 184 -14.15 13.56 2.21
CA THR A 184 -14.46 14.25 3.48
C THR A 184 -13.72 13.59 4.64
N PRO A 185 -13.40 14.34 5.72
CA PRO A 185 -12.84 13.72 6.92
C PRO A 185 -13.82 12.72 7.53
N ALA A 186 -13.33 11.59 8.05
CA ALA A 186 -14.17 10.56 8.65
C ALA A 186 -14.81 11.02 9.98
N ASP A 187 -14.13 11.91 10.71
CA ASP A 187 -14.62 12.52 11.94
C ASP A 187 -13.82 13.79 12.33
N ASP A 188 -14.22 14.42 13.44
CA ASP A 188 -13.54 15.60 14.00
C ASP A 188 -12.10 15.30 14.47
N ASN A 189 -11.78 14.05 14.83
CA ASN A 189 -10.42 13.67 15.24
C ASN A 189 -9.45 13.71 14.05
N THR A 190 -9.93 13.38 12.85
CA THR A 190 -9.18 13.53 11.60
C THR A 190 -8.78 14.99 11.37
N LEU A 191 -9.72 15.93 11.54
CA LEU A 191 -9.40 17.35 11.41
C LEU A 191 -8.47 17.83 12.53
N LEU A 192 -8.66 17.32 13.75
CA LEU A 192 -7.84 17.67 14.90
C LEU A 192 -6.37 17.26 14.71
N LEU A 193 -6.10 16.02 14.30
CA LEU A 193 -4.73 15.52 14.13
C LEU A 193 -3.98 16.27 13.02
N VAL A 194 -4.67 16.62 11.91
CA VAL A 194 -4.10 17.44 10.83
C VAL A 194 -3.76 18.82 11.36
N LYS A 195 -4.70 19.45 12.07
CA LYS A 195 -4.49 20.78 12.64
C LYS A 195 -3.33 20.82 13.63
N ILE A 196 -3.21 19.83 14.51
CA ILE A 196 -2.09 19.74 15.48
C ILE A 196 -0.74 19.73 14.76
N MET A 197 -0.62 18.96 13.69
CA MET A 197 0.62 18.91 12.90
C MET A 197 0.87 20.21 12.13
N GLU A 198 -0.15 20.77 11.48
CA GLU A 198 -0.04 22.06 10.78
C GLU A 198 0.37 23.21 11.75
N ASP A 199 -0.24 23.27 12.93
CA ASP A 199 0.12 24.22 13.98
C ASP A 199 1.58 24.02 14.44
N ALA A 200 2.04 22.77 14.60
CA ALA A 200 3.44 22.49 14.95
C ALA A 200 4.42 22.94 13.84
N PHE A 201 4.12 22.63 12.59
CA PHE A 201 4.94 23.03 11.44
C PHE A 201 4.98 24.55 11.24
N GLU A 202 3.89 25.27 11.52
CA GLU A 202 3.87 26.73 11.42
C GLU A 202 4.72 27.39 12.53
N ASN A 203 4.73 26.81 13.73
CA ASN A 203 5.32 27.44 14.91
C ASN A 203 6.74 26.96 15.27
N SER A 204 7.27 25.90 14.63
CA SER A 204 8.61 25.36 14.89
C SER A 204 9.31 24.89 13.61
N GLU A 205 10.54 25.35 13.40
CA GLU A 205 11.39 24.85 12.30
C GLU A 205 11.87 23.41 12.57
N GLU A 206 12.05 23.05 13.84
CA GLU A 206 12.38 21.69 14.25
C GLU A 206 11.24 20.71 13.91
N ALA A 207 9.98 21.14 14.03
CA ALA A 207 8.82 20.33 13.65
C ALA A 207 8.85 19.95 12.16
N LYS A 208 9.23 20.90 11.29
CA LYS A 208 9.26 20.68 9.83
C LYS A 208 10.24 19.61 9.38
N VAL A 209 11.21 19.25 10.22
CA VAL A 209 12.19 18.20 9.97
C VAL A 209 12.10 17.03 10.95
N HIS A 210 11.05 17.00 11.78
CA HIS A 210 10.86 15.95 12.77
C HIS A 210 10.32 14.68 12.12
N ALA A 211 11.15 13.64 12.03
CA ALA A 211 10.86 12.42 11.27
C ALA A 211 9.47 11.81 11.58
N ALA A 212 9.10 11.70 12.86
CA ALA A 212 7.79 11.19 13.27
C ALA A 212 6.62 12.07 12.80
N LEU A 213 6.75 13.40 12.86
CA LEU A 213 5.66 14.28 12.43
C LEU A 213 5.53 14.29 10.91
N CYS A 214 6.66 14.29 10.19
CA CYS A 214 6.66 14.19 8.73
C CYS A 214 6.03 12.86 8.27
N HIS A 215 6.36 11.75 8.94
CA HIS A 215 5.80 10.42 8.67
C HIS A 215 4.30 10.39 8.88
N LEU A 216 3.83 10.79 10.07
CA LEU A 216 2.41 10.81 10.40
C LEU A 216 1.62 11.78 9.50
N TYR A 217 2.22 12.89 9.08
CA TYR A 217 1.56 13.84 8.19
C TYR A 217 1.35 13.31 6.77
N CYS A 218 2.29 12.51 6.24
CA CYS A 218 2.10 11.82 4.98
C CYS A 218 0.91 10.85 5.07
N HIS A 219 0.88 10.00 6.10
CA HIS A 219 -0.25 9.08 6.35
C HIS A 219 -1.57 9.80 6.69
N ALA A 220 -1.52 10.99 7.26
CA ALA A 220 -2.73 11.75 7.55
C ALA A 220 -3.33 12.38 6.29
N LEU A 221 -2.51 12.67 5.27
CA LEU A 221 -2.95 13.39 4.06
C LEU A 221 -3.01 12.53 2.79
N GLU A 222 -2.55 11.28 2.82
CA GLU A 222 -2.89 10.30 1.79
C GLU A 222 -4.43 10.18 1.66
N LEU A 223 -4.93 10.05 0.43
CA LEU A 223 -6.35 10.14 0.05
C LEU A 223 -7.06 11.48 0.37
N SER A 224 -6.49 12.40 1.16
CA SER A 224 -7.17 13.65 1.53
C SER A 224 -7.56 14.51 0.32
N PRO A 225 -8.42 15.54 0.49
CA PRO A 225 -8.69 16.51 -0.58
C PRO A 225 -7.52 17.45 -0.91
N PHE A 226 -6.42 17.38 -0.15
CA PHE A 226 -5.27 18.30 -0.24
C PHE A 226 -3.93 17.60 0.05
N PRO A 227 -3.62 16.48 -0.62
CA PRO A 227 -2.42 15.69 -0.34
C PRO A 227 -1.14 16.49 -0.60
N GLU A 228 -1.18 17.47 -1.51
CA GLU A 228 -0.04 18.33 -1.85
C GLU A 228 0.52 19.12 -0.67
N LYS A 229 -0.26 19.34 0.38
CA LYS A 229 0.23 19.99 1.60
C LYS A 229 1.33 19.19 2.30
N ALA A 230 1.37 17.87 2.12
CA ALA A 230 2.37 17.01 2.73
C ALA A 230 3.68 16.93 1.93
N LEU A 231 3.78 17.53 0.74
CA LEU A 231 5.00 17.47 -0.09
C LEU A 231 6.28 17.91 0.65
N PRO A 232 6.30 19.01 1.44
CA PRO A 232 7.50 19.36 2.19
C PRO A 232 7.91 18.32 3.22
N ALA A 233 6.94 17.64 3.87
CA ALA A 233 7.21 16.57 4.81
C ALA A 233 7.70 15.29 4.10
N ALA A 234 7.11 14.96 2.96
CA ALA A 234 7.55 13.87 2.09
C ALA A 234 9.02 14.09 1.65
N ASP A 235 9.38 15.30 1.21
CA ASP A 235 10.74 15.59 0.77
C ASP A 235 11.79 15.43 1.88
N VAL A 236 11.43 15.71 3.14
CA VAL A 236 12.29 15.44 4.29
C VAL A 236 12.54 13.93 4.45
N LEU A 237 11.49 13.12 4.40
CA LEU A 237 11.57 11.68 4.64
C LEU A 237 12.44 10.93 3.63
N ARG A 238 12.57 11.43 2.40
CA ARG A 238 13.45 10.86 1.36
C ARG A 238 14.88 10.63 1.84
N THR A 239 15.37 11.47 2.77
CA THR A 239 16.78 11.45 3.19
C THR A 239 16.99 11.56 4.70
N ALA A 240 15.94 11.80 5.49
CA ALA A 240 16.07 11.98 6.93
C ALA A 240 16.68 10.74 7.61
N MET A 241 16.22 9.54 7.26
CA MET A 241 16.68 8.28 7.84
C MET A 241 16.88 7.20 6.76
N PRO A 242 17.95 7.28 5.96
CA PRO A 242 18.08 6.52 4.71
C PRO A 242 18.27 5.01 4.89
N GLY A 243 18.65 4.55 6.09
CA GLY A 243 18.71 3.13 6.43
C GLY A 243 17.35 2.50 6.79
N LEU A 244 16.28 3.29 6.80
CA LEU A 244 14.95 2.91 7.27
C LEU A 244 13.97 2.87 6.09
N GLY A 245 13.85 1.69 5.48
CA GLY A 245 13.12 1.47 4.23
C GLY A 245 11.69 2.01 4.25
N HIS A 246 10.95 1.85 5.33
CA HIS A 246 9.60 2.40 5.43
C HIS A 246 9.61 3.94 5.39
N LEU A 247 10.44 4.60 6.19
CA LEU A 247 10.51 6.06 6.15
C LEU A 247 10.93 6.59 4.78
N VAL A 248 11.86 5.92 4.10
CA VAL A 248 12.31 6.30 2.75
C VAL A 248 11.20 6.12 1.70
N HIS A 249 10.30 5.16 1.90
CA HIS A 249 9.19 4.87 0.99
C HIS A 249 8.03 5.86 1.13
N MET A 250 7.76 6.33 2.37
CA MET A 250 6.63 7.20 2.70
C MET A 250 6.31 8.35 1.72
N PRO A 251 7.29 9.04 1.10
CA PRO A 251 7.01 10.08 0.12
C PRO A 251 6.10 9.61 -1.03
N SER A 252 6.14 8.35 -1.44
CA SER A 252 5.30 7.85 -2.54
C SER A 252 3.82 7.86 -2.25
N HIS A 253 3.42 7.79 -0.97
CA HIS A 253 2.03 7.94 -0.55
C HIS A 253 1.48 9.32 -0.94
N ILE A 254 2.32 10.36 -1.03
CA ILE A 254 1.91 11.71 -1.46
C ILE A 254 2.18 11.91 -2.95
N ASP A 255 3.36 11.50 -3.42
CA ASP A 255 3.81 11.70 -4.80
C ASP A 255 2.80 11.13 -5.82
N ALA A 256 2.24 9.95 -5.54
CA ALA A 256 1.24 9.31 -6.42
C ALA A 256 -0.04 10.16 -6.57
N TRP A 257 -0.55 10.75 -5.48
CA TRP A 257 -1.77 11.58 -5.54
C TRP A 257 -1.56 12.90 -6.26
N VAL A 258 -0.35 13.46 -6.21
CA VAL A 258 -0.05 14.74 -6.86
C VAL A 258 0.48 14.60 -8.29
N GLY A 259 0.61 13.37 -8.78
CA GLY A 259 1.08 13.06 -10.13
C GLY A 259 2.60 13.04 -10.30
N GLN A 260 3.35 12.94 -9.21
CA GLN A 260 4.82 12.81 -9.17
C GLN A 260 5.24 11.33 -9.24
N TRP A 261 4.72 10.61 -10.24
CA TRP A 261 4.90 9.16 -10.39
C TRP A 261 6.37 8.74 -10.50
N LYS A 262 7.21 9.57 -11.15
CA LYS A 262 8.66 9.34 -11.25
C LYS A 262 9.31 9.35 -9.87
N GLU A 263 9.03 10.37 -9.07
CA GLU A 263 9.56 10.54 -7.72
C GLU A 263 9.12 9.38 -6.82
N ALA A 264 7.87 8.92 -6.98
CA ALA A 264 7.34 7.74 -6.29
C ALA A 264 8.10 6.45 -6.65
N VAL A 265 8.46 6.24 -7.93
CA VAL A 265 9.30 5.10 -8.35
C VAL A 265 10.69 5.20 -7.73
N GLU A 266 11.33 6.37 -7.82
CA GLU A 266 12.70 6.59 -7.34
C GLU A 266 12.83 6.39 -5.83
N CYS A 267 11.91 6.92 -5.02
CA CYS A 267 11.97 6.76 -3.57
C CYS A 267 11.75 5.30 -3.14
N ASN A 268 10.86 4.56 -3.80
CA ASN A 268 10.66 3.16 -3.47
C ASN A 268 11.80 2.26 -3.91
N ILE A 269 12.50 2.58 -5.01
CA ILE A 269 13.74 1.89 -5.36
C ILE A 269 14.77 2.05 -4.23
N ALA A 270 14.94 3.27 -3.71
CA ALA A 270 15.83 3.53 -2.57
C ALA A 270 15.36 2.80 -1.29
N ALA A 271 14.06 2.75 -1.04
CA ALA A 271 13.48 2.03 0.10
C ALA A 271 13.77 0.51 0.02
N VAL A 272 13.57 -0.10 -1.15
CA VAL A 272 13.90 -1.51 -1.39
C VAL A 272 15.39 -1.78 -1.22
N GLU A 273 16.27 -0.86 -1.63
CA GLU A 273 17.72 -0.98 -1.41
C GLU A 273 18.08 -0.90 0.09
N ALA A 274 17.44 -0.02 0.85
CA ALA A 274 17.61 0.06 2.30
C ALA A 274 17.14 -1.22 3.00
N ASP A 275 15.99 -1.76 2.60
CA ASP A 275 15.44 -3.00 3.13
C ASP A 275 16.28 -4.24 2.79
N ASP A 276 16.80 -4.33 1.57
CA ASP A 276 17.72 -5.40 1.16
C ASP A 276 18.98 -5.38 2.01
N ARG A 277 19.56 -4.19 2.23
CA ARG A 277 20.72 -4.02 3.10
C ARG A 277 20.39 -4.42 4.55
N TYR A 278 19.23 -4.03 5.06
CA TYR A 278 18.78 -4.45 6.38
C TYR A 278 18.72 -5.99 6.49
N VAL A 279 18.14 -6.67 5.51
CA VAL A 279 18.07 -8.15 5.51
C VAL A 279 19.43 -8.80 5.33
N GLU A 280 20.29 -8.28 4.46
CA GLU A 280 21.64 -8.81 4.25
C GLU A 280 22.42 -8.84 5.57
N ILE A 281 22.33 -7.78 6.37
CA ILE A 281 23.15 -7.66 7.57
C ILE A 281 22.49 -8.30 8.80
N THR A 282 21.16 -8.34 8.88
CA THR A 282 20.44 -8.95 10.03
C THR A 282 20.09 -10.42 9.85
N GLY A 283 19.98 -10.89 8.61
CA GLY A 283 19.34 -12.16 8.28
C GLY A 283 17.85 -12.21 8.69
N ASN A 284 17.16 -11.06 8.75
CA ASN A 284 15.74 -11.01 9.14
C ASN A 284 14.84 -11.66 8.07
N GLU A 285 14.31 -12.83 8.42
CA GLU A 285 13.34 -13.59 7.63
C GLU A 285 11.93 -13.57 8.24
N SER A 286 11.61 -12.57 9.08
CA SER A 286 10.28 -12.44 9.65
C SER A 286 9.22 -12.26 8.56
N GLN A 287 8.07 -12.93 8.73
CA GLN A 287 6.90 -12.73 7.87
C GLN A 287 6.33 -11.32 8.00
N PHE A 288 6.34 -10.76 9.21
CA PHE A 288 5.70 -9.47 9.46
C PHE A 288 6.48 -8.32 8.83
N TYR A 289 7.80 -8.18 9.10
CA TYR A 289 8.56 -7.12 8.41
C TYR A 289 8.67 -7.37 6.89
N LYS A 290 8.63 -8.63 6.43
CA LYS A 290 8.57 -8.93 4.98
C LYS A 290 7.32 -8.35 4.32
N PHE A 291 6.18 -8.25 5.01
CA PHE A 291 4.99 -7.56 4.50
C PHE A 291 5.27 -6.08 4.18
N TYR A 292 5.91 -5.35 5.09
CA TYR A 292 6.32 -3.95 4.86
C TYR A 292 7.29 -3.81 3.69
N ARG A 293 8.21 -4.76 3.51
CA ARG A 293 9.11 -4.74 2.36
C ARG A 293 8.37 -4.98 1.04
N MET A 294 7.40 -5.90 1.03
CA MET A 294 6.61 -6.16 -0.18
C MET A 294 5.74 -4.99 -0.59
N HIS A 295 5.28 -4.18 0.37
CA HIS A 295 4.61 -2.91 0.12
C HIS A 295 5.47 -1.96 -0.73
N ASN A 296 6.75 -1.79 -0.37
CA ASN A 296 7.69 -0.95 -1.12
C ASN A 296 7.87 -1.47 -2.56
N HIS A 297 7.96 -2.79 -2.75
CA HIS A 297 7.98 -3.40 -4.08
C HIS A 297 6.71 -3.13 -4.87
N HIS A 298 5.54 -3.27 -4.23
CA HIS A 298 4.25 -3.04 -4.86
C HIS A 298 4.10 -1.59 -5.33
N PHE A 299 4.59 -0.62 -4.55
CA PHE A 299 4.64 0.79 -4.97
C PHE A 299 5.47 0.99 -6.24
N ILE A 300 6.65 0.38 -6.34
CA ILE A 300 7.45 0.44 -7.58
C ILE A 300 6.65 -0.11 -8.75
N VAL A 301 6.05 -1.29 -8.60
CA VAL A 301 5.27 -1.95 -9.66
C VAL A 301 4.12 -1.06 -10.11
N TRP A 302 3.35 -0.54 -9.16
CA TRP A 302 2.20 0.31 -9.44
C TRP A 302 2.60 1.63 -10.12
N CYS A 303 3.54 2.38 -9.55
CA CYS A 303 3.95 3.66 -10.14
C CYS A 303 4.67 3.48 -11.49
N ALA A 304 5.48 2.44 -11.66
CA ALA A 304 6.11 2.11 -12.95
C ALA A 304 5.06 1.73 -14.02
N MET A 305 3.98 1.04 -13.65
CA MET A 305 2.86 0.80 -14.56
C MET A 305 2.17 2.10 -14.99
N PHE A 306 2.06 3.09 -14.10
CA PHE A 306 1.50 4.41 -14.40
C PHE A 306 2.42 5.26 -15.27
N GLU A 307 3.73 5.03 -15.23
CA GLU A 307 4.76 5.71 -16.03
C GLU A 307 5.12 4.98 -17.33
N GLY A 308 4.47 3.84 -17.63
CA GLY A 308 4.75 3.07 -18.85
C GLY A 308 6.11 2.36 -18.85
N GLN A 309 6.68 2.09 -17.67
CA GLN A 309 7.97 1.43 -17.48
C GLN A 309 7.81 -0.08 -17.26
N TYR A 310 7.62 -0.83 -18.35
CA TYR A 310 7.46 -2.29 -18.31
C TYR A 310 8.66 -2.99 -17.66
N GLU A 311 9.88 -2.60 -18.01
CA GLU A 311 11.09 -3.29 -17.55
C GLU A 311 11.27 -3.11 -16.03
N THR A 312 11.06 -1.88 -15.53
CA THR A 312 11.09 -1.59 -14.09
C THR A 312 9.98 -2.34 -13.35
N ALA A 313 8.74 -2.26 -13.84
CA ALA A 313 7.60 -2.91 -13.20
C ALA A 313 7.80 -4.43 -13.12
N LEU A 314 8.20 -5.09 -14.21
CA LEU A 314 8.39 -6.54 -14.23
C LEU A 314 9.59 -6.95 -13.38
N LYS A 315 10.71 -6.22 -13.43
CA LYS A 315 11.90 -6.49 -12.61
C LYS A 315 11.54 -6.53 -11.12
N TYR A 316 10.84 -5.52 -10.61
CA TYR A 316 10.53 -5.44 -9.19
C TYR A 316 9.37 -6.36 -8.77
N ALA A 317 8.42 -6.64 -9.67
CA ALA A 317 7.41 -7.67 -9.45
C ALA A 317 8.07 -9.05 -9.30
N ARG A 318 8.97 -9.43 -10.21
CA ARG A 318 9.72 -10.70 -10.12
C ARG A 318 10.64 -10.76 -8.93
N LYS A 319 11.28 -9.65 -8.57
CA LYS A 319 12.11 -9.57 -7.36
C LYS A 319 11.27 -9.82 -6.10
N ALA A 320 10.08 -9.20 -6.00
CA ALA A 320 9.17 -9.45 -4.88
C ALA A 320 8.80 -10.94 -4.82
N VAL A 321 8.35 -11.54 -5.92
CA VAL A 321 8.04 -12.98 -5.98
C VAL A 321 9.24 -13.84 -5.57
N ALA A 322 10.45 -13.52 -5.99
CA ALA A 322 11.65 -14.28 -5.63
C ALA A 322 12.01 -14.18 -4.13
N THR A 323 11.60 -13.11 -3.45
CA THR A 323 11.81 -12.94 -1.98
C THR A 323 10.71 -13.58 -1.13
N LEU A 324 9.59 -13.91 -1.76
CA LEU A 324 8.52 -14.70 -1.18
C LEU A 324 8.84 -16.16 -1.41
N PRO A 325 9.10 -16.95 -0.35
CA PRO A 325 9.35 -18.36 -0.55
C PRO A 325 8.04 -18.98 -1.04
N ALA A 326 7.98 -19.29 -2.33
CA ALA A 326 7.29 -20.51 -2.71
C ALA A 326 8.03 -21.66 -2.01
N GLY A 327 7.29 -22.67 -1.55
CA GLY A 327 7.84 -24.01 -1.31
C GLY A 327 9.20 -24.25 -1.97
N ASP A 328 10.28 -24.55 -1.26
CA ASP A 328 11.19 -25.55 -1.83
C ASP A 328 10.42 -26.88 -1.91
N GLU A 329 10.98 -27.87 -2.61
CA GLU A 329 10.51 -29.25 -2.56
C GLU A 329 10.33 -29.79 -1.11
N ASN A 330 10.71 -29.08 -0.03
CA ASN A 330 10.54 -29.54 1.34
C ASN A 330 10.05 -28.54 2.45
N HIS A 331 9.92 -27.22 2.27
CA HIS A 331 9.75 -26.24 3.38
C HIS A 331 9.08 -24.88 3.10
N GLY A 332 9.00 -24.34 1.88
CA GLY A 332 8.34 -23.02 1.69
C GLY A 332 6.80 -23.04 1.82
N VAL A 333 6.14 -24.20 1.68
CA VAL A 333 4.74 -24.42 2.13
C VAL A 333 4.64 -24.18 3.64
N ASN A 334 5.64 -24.65 4.39
CA ASN A 334 5.71 -24.44 5.83
C ASN A 334 5.96 -22.97 6.17
N PHE A 335 6.53 -22.12 5.30
CA PHE A 335 6.61 -20.68 5.57
C PHE A 335 5.25 -20.03 5.36
N MET A 336 4.64 -20.16 4.18
CA MET A 336 3.36 -19.49 3.89
C MET A 336 2.27 -19.88 4.90
N LEU A 337 2.23 -21.16 5.28
CA LEU A 337 1.26 -21.71 6.23
C LEU A 337 1.76 -21.77 7.68
N ALA A 338 2.96 -21.27 8.00
CA ALA A 338 3.48 -21.26 9.37
C ALA A 338 2.74 -20.25 10.27
N GLY A 339 2.73 -20.58 11.56
CA GLY A 339 2.23 -19.71 12.61
C GLY A 339 0.81 -20.05 13.04
N ILE A 340 0.38 -19.46 14.16
CA ILE A 340 -1.02 -19.52 14.61
C ILE A 340 -1.90 -18.72 13.65
N ILE A 341 -1.35 -17.63 13.10
CA ILE A 341 -1.86 -16.91 11.94
C ILE A 341 -0.93 -17.26 10.78
N PRO A 342 -1.43 -17.81 9.66
CA PRO A 342 -0.62 -18.04 8.47
C PRO A 342 -0.39 -16.70 7.75
N MET A 343 0.41 -15.82 8.37
CA MET A 343 0.65 -14.43 7.91
C MET A 343 1.19 -14.41 6.48
N GLY A 344 2.09 -15.34 6.15
CA GLY A 344 2.58 -15.49 4.78
C GLY A 344 1.45 -15.74 3.79
N ALA A 345 0.58 -16.70 4.05
CA ALA A 345 -0.49 -17.02 3.14
C ALA A 345 -1.56 -15.91 3.10
N ILE A 346 -1.92 -15.31 4.24
CA ILE A 346 -2.94 -14.25 4.30
C ILE A 346 -2.47 -12.96 3.63
N PHE A 347 -1.26 -12.49 3.94
CA PHE A 347 -0.79 -11.14 3.58
C PHE A 347 0.28 -11.11 2.51
N LEU A 348 1.01 -12.21 2.26
CA LEU A 348 2.13 -12.23 1.31
C LEU A 348 1.79 -12.93 -0.02
N GLU A 349 0.85 -13.88 -0.04
CA GLU A 349 0.55 -14.66 -1.25
C GLU A 349 0.13 -13.76 -2.42
N SER A 350 -0.67 -12.74 -2.15
CA SER A 350 -1.24 -11.86 -3.17
C SER A 350 -0.18 -11.11 -3.98
N TYR A 351 1.01 -10.83 -3.44
CA TYR A 351 2.09 -10.21 -4.22
C TYR A 351 2.65 -11.10 -5.33
N VAL A 352 2.42 -12.41 -5.27
CA VAL A 352 2.78 -13.36 -6.33
C VAL A 352 1.99 -13.10 -7.62
N THR A 353 0.86 -12.38 -7.53
CA THR A 353 0.06 -11.99 -8.70
C THR A 353 0.67 -10.85 -9.52
N MET A 354 1.56 -10.03 -8.94
CA MET A 354 2.05 -8.79 -9.56
C MET A 354 2.60 -8.98 -10.99
N PRO A 355 3.44 -9.99 -11.30
CA PRO A 355 3.95 -10.17 -12.66
C PRO A 355 2.85 -10.35 -13.70
N TRP A 356 1.74 -11.00 -13.34
CA TRP A 356 0.60 -11.20 -14.23
C TRP A 356 -0.08 -9.88 -14.56
N HIS A 357 -0.32 -9.03 -13.56
CA HIS A 357 -0.88 -7.69 -13.76
C HIS A 357 0.03 -6.80 -14.61
N VAL A 358 1.35 -6.84 -14.41
CA VAL A 358 2.32 -6.12 -15.25
C VAL A 358 2.23 -6.60 -16.69
N MET A 359 2.28 -7.91 -16.93
CA MET A 359 2.19 -8.45 -18.30
C MET A 359 0.87 -8.10 -18.98
N ILE A 360 -0.26 -8.09 -18.25
CA ILE A 360 -1.56 -7.68 -18.80
C ILE A 360 -1.53 -6.20 -19.21
N ARG A 361 -1.04 -5.33 -18.32
CA ARG A 361 -0.98 -3.89 -18.57
C ARG A 361 -0.21 -3.55 -19.85
N PHE A 362 0.86 -4.29 -20.12
CA PHE A 362 1.75 -4.06 -21.27
C PHE A 362 1.49 -4.99 -22.45
N GLY A 363 0.36 -5.69 -22.47
CA GLY A 363 -0.07 -6.48 -23.62
C GLY A 363 0.82 -7.68 -23.95
N LYS A 364 1.50 -8.25 -22.95
CA LYS A 364 2.45 -9.35 -23.10
C LYS A 364 1.73 -10.70 -23.20
N TRP A 365 0.81 -10.81 -24.15
CA TRP A 365 -0.11 -11.94 -24.28
C TRP A 365 0.61 -13.27 -24.46
N ASP A 366 1.63 -13.33 -25.32
CA ASP A 366 2.40 -14.55 -25.53
C ASP A 366 3.23 -14.94 -24.31
N GLU A 367 3.76 -13.96 -23.56
CA GLU A 367 4.48 -14.20 -22.32
C GLU A 367 3.53 -14.77 -21.25
N ILE A 368 2.33 -14.22 -21.09
CA ILE A 368 1.29 -14.74 -20.18
C ILE A 368 0.94 -16.20 -20.51
N LEU A 369 0.79 -16.54 -21.79
CA LEU A 369 0.43 -17.89 -22.20
C LEU A 369 1.57 -18.90 -22.02
N ALA A 370 2.83 -18.42 -22.05
CA ALA A 370 4.04 -19.22 -21.84
C ALA A 370 4.51 -19.25 -20.36
N GLU A 371 3.99 -18.36 -19.52
CA GLU A 371 4.39 -18.22 -18.12
C GLU A 371 4.05 -19.50 -17.31
N PRO A 372 4.98 -20.03 -16.50
CA PRO A 372 4.72 -21.17 -15.64
C PRO A 372 3.54 -20.95 -14.68
N MET A 373 2.66 -21.95 -14.60
CA MET A 373 1.50 -21.90 -13.70
C MET A 373 1.82 -22.43 -12.30
N TYR A 374 1.23 -21.80 -11.27
CA TYR A 374 1.21 -22.36 -9.92
C TYR A 374 0.08 -23.40 -9.87
N SER A 375 0.26 -24.46 -9.07
CA SER A 375 -0.72 -25.56 -9.00
C SER A 375 -1.13 -25.96 -7.59
N ASP A 376 -0.42 -25.49 -6.57
CA ASP A 376 -0.77 -25.75 -5.17
C ASP A 376 -1.91 -24.81 -4.74
N LYS A 377 -3.11 -25.38 -4.66
CA LYS A 377 -4.35 -24.67 -4.37
C LYS A 377 -4.48 -24.22 -2.91
N ASP A 378 -3.75 -24.84 -1.99
CA ASP A 378 -3.81 -24.46 -0.57
C ASP A 378 -2.89 -23.27 -0.30
N VAL A 379 -1.78 -23.20 -1.03
CA VAL A 379 -0.76 -22.13 -0.88
C VAL A 379 -1.02 -20.95 -1.79
N PHE A 380 -1.43 -21.18 -3.04
CA PHE A 380 -1.54 -20.15 -4.09
C PHE A 380 -2.96 -19.96 -4.66
N PRO A 381 -4.04 -20.04 -3.87
CA PRO A 381 -5.41 -19.92 -4.38
C PRO A 381 -5.68 -18.62 -5.15
N ALA A 382 -5.22 -17.47 -4.64
CA ALA A 382 -5.45 -16.17 -5.26
C ALA A 382 -4.57 -15.98 -6.50
N THR A 383 -3.36 -16.53 -6.46
CA THR A 383 -2.47 -16.56 -7.63
C THR A 383 -3.07 -17.39 -8.75
N ILE A 384 -3.56 -18.59 -8.47
CA ILE A 384 -4.16 -19.48 -9.48
C ILE A 384 -5.38 -18.83 -10.13
N ALA A 385 -6.26 -18.20 -9.36
CA ALA A 385 -7.36 -17.42 -9.91
C ALA A 385 -6.83 -16.31 -10.85
N THR A 386 -5.83 -15.54 -10.40
CA THR A 386 -5.24 -14.46 -11.21
C THR A 386 -4.57 -14.98 -12.49
N GLN A 387 -3.99 -16.19 -12.48
CA GLN A 387 -3.40 -16.83 -13.66
C GLN A 387 -4.44 -17.14 -14.75
N HIS A 388 -5.57 -17.72 -14.34
CA HIS A 388 -6.68 -17.99 -15.26
C HIS A 388 -7.30 -16.69 -15.79
N TYR A 389 -7.45 -15.66 -14.94
CA TYR A 389 -7.83 -14.32 -15.37
C TYR A 389 -6.88 -13.76 -16.45
N ALA A 390 -5.57 -13.76 -16.19
CA ALA A 390 -4.58 -13.22 -17.10
C ALA A 390 -4.59 -13.93 -18.46
N ARG A 391 -4.65 -15.28 -18.44
CA ARG A 391 -4.69 -16.11 -19.64
C ARG A 391 -6.00 -15.91 -20.42
N GLY A 392 -7.13 -15.78 -19.73
CA GLY A 392 -8.42 -15.48 -20.34
C GLY A 392 -8.40 -14.14 -21.08
N VAL A 393 -7.88 -13.08 -20.44
CA VAL A 393 -7.68 -11.76 -21.08
C VAL A 393 -6.73 -11.86 -22.27
N ALA A 394 -5.64 -12.62 -22.16
CA ALA A 394 -4.68 -12.82 -23.25
C ALA A 394 -5.32 -13.52 -24.46
N TYR A 395 -6.08 -14.61 -24.24
CA TYR A 395 -6.79 -15.30 -25.33
C TYR A 395 -7.87 -14.41 -25.96
N ALA A 396 -8.64 -13.68 -25.15
CA ALA A 396 -9.64 -12.73 -25.64
C ALA A 396 -8.97 -11.63 -26.49
N SER A 397 -7.85 -11.07 -26.03
CA SER A 397 -7.10 -10.05 -26.78
C SER A 397 -6.54 -10.59 -28.11
N LYS A 398 -6.22 -11.88 -28.18
CA LYS A 398 -5.77 -12.57 -29.41
C LYS A 398 -6.91 -13.06 -30.32
N GLY A 399 -8.17 -12.82 -29.99
CA GLY A 399 -9.32 -13.30 -30.77
C GLY A 399 -9.68 -14.78 -30.57
N MET A 400 -9.05 -15.44 -29.59
CA MET A 400 -9.26 -16.84 -29.25
C MET A 400 -10.37 -16.99 -28.21
N VAL A 401 -11.59 -16.60 -28.59
CA VAL A 401 -12.75 -16.54 -27.69
C VAL A 401 -13.06 -17.89 -27.01
N PRO A 402 -13.07 -19.04 -27.71
CA PRO A 402 -13.33 -20.33 -27.06
C PRO A 402 -12.30 -20.69 -25.97
N GLU A 403 -11.03 -20.36 -26.20
CA GLU A 403 -9.96 -20.57 -25.23
C GLU A 403 -10.07 -19.62 -24.04
N ALA A 404 -10.49 -18.36 -24.28
CA ALA A 404 -10.76 -17.41 -23.22
C ALA A 404 -11.94 -17.84 -22.33
N GLU A 405 -13.02 -18.34 -22.91
CA GLU A 405 -14.16 -18.93 -22.20
C GLU A 405 -13.73 -20.15 -21.36
N ALA A 406 -12.82 -20.98 -21.89
CA ALA A 406 -12.28 -22.11 -21.14
C ALA A 406 -11.48 -21.67 -19.90
N GLU A 407 -10.65 -20.62 -20.01
CA GLU A 407 -9.95 -20.03 -18.86
C GLU A 407 -10.92 -19.37 -17.87
N GLN A 408 -12.01 -18.75 -18.35
CA GLN A 408 -13.04 -18.18 -17.47
C GLN A 408 -13.75 -19.25 -16.62
N VAL A 409 -14.02 -20.43 -17.18
CA VAL A 409 -14.55 -21.55 -16.40
C VAL A 409 -13.58 -21.96 -15.29
N LEU A 410 -12.28 -22.01 -15.58
CA LEU A 410 -11.25 -22.37 -14.60
C LEU A 410 -11.05 -21.26 -13.54
N PHE A 411 -11.16 -19.99 -13.95
CA PHE A 411 -11.18 -18.84 -13.05
C PHE A 411 -12.32 -18.97 -12.03
N ASN A 412 -13.55 -19.20 -12.49
CA ASN A 412 -14.71 -19.35 -11.62
C ASN A 412 -14.56 -20.55 -10.67
N GLN A 413 -14.01 -21.66 -11.15
CA GLN A 413 -13.69 -22.82 -10.28
C GLN A 413 -12.63 -22.50 -9.23
N ALA A 414 -11.66 -21.64 -9.54
CA ALA A 414 -10.63 -21.23 -8.58
C ALA A 414 -11.22 -20.36 -7.45
N LEU A 415 -12.27 -19.57 -7.73
CA LEU A 415 -12.98 -18.77 -6.73
C LEU A 415 -13.72 -19.62 -5.67
N GLU A 416 -14.05 -20.87 -5.98
CA GLU A 416 -14.69 -21.80 -5.05
C GLU A 416 -13.71 -22.37 -4.00
N ASN A 417 -12.42 -22.01 -4.07
CA ASN A 417 -11.41 -22.56 -3.19
C ASN A 417 -11.50 -21.97 -1.77
N PRO A 418 -11.75 -22.78 -0.72
CA PRO A 418 -11.87 -22.28 0.65
C PRO A 418 -10.59 -21.63 1.19
N ALA A 419 -9.41 -21.93 0.62
CA ALA A 419 -8.15 -21.30 1.01
C ALA A 419 -8.08 -19.79 0.65
N LEU A 420 -9.00 -19.29 -0.19
CA LEU A 420 -9.16 -17.85 -0.44
C LEU A 420 -9.68 -17.08 0.76
N ALA A 421 -10.36 -17.75 1.71
CA ALA A 421 -11.00 -17.09 2.83
C ALA A 421 -9.97 -16.27 3.64
N GLY A 422 -10.22 -14.96 3.75
CA GLY A 422 -9.37 -14.03 4.48
C GLY A 422 -8.07 -13.65 3.78
N ARG A 423 -7.77 -14.15 2.57
CA ARG A 423 -6.61 -13.70 1.79
C ARG A 423 -6.75 -12.23 1.44
N VAL A 424 -5.67 -11.46 1.59
CA VAL A 424 -5.67 -10.03 1.30
C VAL A 424 -4.45 -9.59 0.49
N MET A 425 -4.62 -8.49 -0.25
CA MET A 425 -3.53 -7.61 -0.68
C MET A 425 -3.68 -6.31 0.11
N HIS A 426 -2.80 -6.13 1.11
CA HIS A 426 -2.96 -5.07 2.12
C HIS A 426 -4.34 -5.12 2.79
N ASN A 427 -5.17 -4.09 2.57
CA ASN A 427 -6.49 -3.97 3.19
C ASN A 427 -7.61 -4.58 2.32
N ASN A 428 -7.32 -4.99 1.09
CA ASN A 428 -8.31 -5.53 0.17
C ASN A 428 -8.34 -7.05 0.22
N LEU A 429 -9.53 -7.61 0.38
CA LEU A 429 -9.75 -9.03 0.20
C LEU A 429 -9.41 -9.42 -1.24
N MET A 430 -8.70 -10.55 -1.39
CA MET A 430 -8.52 -11.16 -2.70
C MET A 430 -9.85 -11.67 -3.22
N TYR A 431 -10.66 -12.27 -2.36
CA TYR A 431 -12.01 -12.74 -2.70
C TYR A 431 -12.98 -12.62 -1.53
N GLN A 432 -14.22 -12.25 -1.84
CA GLN A 432 -15.40 -12.45 -1.01
C GLN A 432 -16.63 -12.61 -1.91
N ASP A 433 -17.76 -13.01 -1.32
CA ASP A 433 -19.02 -13.05 -2.04
C ASP A 433 -19.38 -11.63 -2.54
N PRO A 434 -19.70 -11.43 -3.83
CA PRO A 434 -20.11 -10.13 -4.34
C PRO A 434 -21.28 -9.48 -3.58
N GLU A 435 -22.14 -10.27 -2.92
CA GLU A 435 -23.24 -9.76 -2.09
C GLU A 435 -22.74 -9.15 -0.76
N GLU A 436 -21.56 -9.55 -0.28
CA GLU A 436 -20.93 -9.04 0.95
C GLU A 436 -20.08 -7.79 0.70
N GLY A 437 -19.54 -7.63 -0.51
CA GLY A 437 -18.81 -6.44 -0.92
C GLY A 437 -17.82 -6.68 -2.06
N PRO A 438 -17.09 -5.64 -2.50
CA PRO A 438 -16.10 -5.76 -3.56
C PRO A 438 -14.81 -6.44 -3.06
N SER A 439 -14.19 -7.24 -3.91
CA SER A 439 -12.83 -7.76 -3.74
C SER A 439 -12.05 -7.66 -5.04
N ILE A 440 -10.74 -7.82 -4.98
CA ILE A 440 -9.87 -7.73 -6.16
C ILE A 440 -10.36 -8.71 -7.23
N LEU A 441 -10.56 -9.98 -6.89
CA LEU A 441 -11.00 -10.98 -7.87
C LEU A 441 -12.42 -10.74 -8.40
N ASN A 442 -13.29 -9.98 -7.72
CA ASN A 442 -14.56 -9.55 -8.33
C ASN A 442 -14.32 -8.53 -9.46
N VAL A 443 -13.33 -7.63 -9.31
CA VAL A 443 -12.91 -6.71 -10.37
C VAL A 443 -12.33 -7.49 -11.54
N ASN A 444 -11.43 -8.46 -11.28
CA ASN A 444 -10.88 -9.33 -12.33
C ASN A 444 -11.97 -10.11 -13.08
N ALA A 445 -12.98 -10.63 -12.37
CA ALA A 445 -14.11 -11.33 -12.97
C ALA A 445 -14.86 -10.41 -13.95
N ALA A 446 -15.12 -9.16 -13.54
CA ALA A 446 -15.76 -8.16 -14.39
C ALA A 446 -14.96 -7.87 -15.67
N ILE A 447 -13.66 -7.63 -15.52
CA ILE A 447 -12.79 -7.37 -16.67
C ILE A 447 -12.78 -8.59 -17.61
N LEU A 448 -12.67 -9.81 -17.08
CA LEU A 448 -12.60 -11.02 -17.89
C LEU A 448 -13.86 -11.25 -18.72
N GLU A 449 -15.03 -11.17 -18.09
CA GLU A 449 -16.32 -11.29 -18.79
C GLU A 449 -16.43 -10.23 -19.89
N ALA A 450 -16.09 -8.99 -19.58
CA ALA A 450 -16.15 -7.91 -20.55
C ALA A 450 -15.21 -8.10 -21.74
N GLU A 451 -13.96 -8.52 -21.51
CA GLU A 451 -12.96 -8.73 -22.57
C GLU A 451 -13.39 -9.86 -23.52
N ILE A 452 -13.95 -10.94 -22.97
CA ILE A 452 -14.48 -12.07 -23.75
C ILE A 452 -15.68 -11.62 -24.60
N GLU A 453 -16.67 -10.98 -23.98
CA GLU A 453 -17.86 -10.51 -24.68
C GLU A 453 -17.50 -9.45 -25.73
N TYR A 454 -16.63 -8.50 -25.38
CA TYR A 454 -16.16 -7.49 -26.33
C TYR A 454 -15.53 -8.14 -27.56
N ARG A 455 -14.62 -9.11 -27.37
CA ARG A 455 -13.98 -9.78 -28.49
C ARG A 455 -14.96 -10.57 -29.33
N ARG A 456 -15.93 -11.25 -28.71
CA ARG A 456 -16.99 -11.99 -29.41
C ARG A 456 -17.75 -11.07 -30.37
N GLN A 457 -18.16 -9.90 -29.88
CA GLN A 457 -18.90 -8.90 -30.64
C GLN A 457 -18.02 -8.24 -31.71
N PHE A 458 -16.76 -7.97 -31.39
CA PHE A 458 -15.78 -7.45 -32.33
C PHE A 458 -15.62 -8.38 -33.55
N LEU A 459 -15.40 -9.68 -33.30
CA LEU A 459 -15.25 -10.67 -34.37
C LEU A 459 -16.54 -10.88 -35.18
N ALA A 460 -17.71 -10.76 -34.55
CA ALA A 460 -19.00 -10.78 -35.25
C ALA A 460 -19.11 -9.57 -36.20
N LYS A 461 -18.79 -8.37 -35.72
CA LYS A 461 -18.76 -7.13 -36.51
C LYS A 461 -17.81 -7.24 -37.70
N GLU A 462 -16.61 -7.79 -37.52
CA GLU A 462 -15.64 -7.99 -38.61
C GLU A 462 -16.16 -8.95 -39.70
N LYS A 463 -16.96 -9.95 -39.32
CA LYS A 463 -17.64 -10.87 -40.26
C LYS A 463 -18.84 -10.23 -40.95
N GLY A 464 -19.21 -8.99 -40.60
CA GLY A 464 -20.41 -8.31 -41.09
C GLY A 464 -21.70 -8.80 -40.43
N GLU A 465 -21.60 -9.48 -39.30
CA GLU A 465 -22.74 -9.90 -38.49
C GLU A 465 -23.22 -8.75 -37.58
N SER A 466 -24.42 -8.87 -37.02
CA SER A 466 -24.91 -7.91 -36.02
C SER A 466 -24.06 -8.05 -34.75
N ALA A 467 -23.55 -6.93 -34.24
CA ALA A 467 -22.77 -6.87 -33.02
C ALA A 467 -23.39 -5.88 -32.03
N ASP A 468 -23.41 -6.25 -30.76
CA ASP A 468 -23.91 -5.44 -29.65
C ASP A 468 -22.93 -5.48 -28.48
N PHE A 469 -22.22 -4.37 -28.25
CA PHE A 469 -21.20 -4.26 -27.20
C PHE A 469 -21.78 -3.87 -25.82
N THR A 470 -23.10 -3.73 -25.69
CA THR A 470 -23.74 -3.24 -24.45
C THR A 470 -23.34 -4.06 -23.24
N ALA A 471 -23.40 -5.39 -23.33
CA ALA A 471 -23.06 -6.28 -22.23
C ALA A 471 -21.58 -6.14 -21.79
N ALA A 472 -20.65 -6.00 -22.73
CA ALA A 472 -19.24 -5.77 -22.41
C ALA A 472 -19.00 -4.43 -21.70
N PHE A 473 -19.66 -3.36 -22.16
CA PHE A 473 -19.51 -2.04 -21.54
C PHE A 473 -20.18 -1.96 -20.17
N ASP A 474 -21.34 -2.57 -19.98
CA ASP A 474 -22.00 -2.65 -18.67
C ASP A 474 -21.13 -3.38 -17.65
N GLU A 475 -20.46 -4.45 -18.08
CA GLU A 475 -19.57 -5.21 -17.23
C GLU A 475 -18.28 -4.45 -16.89
N LEU A 476 -17.71 -3.67 -17.82
CA LEU A 476 -16.59 -2.76 -17.51
C LEU A 476 -17.01 -1.63 -16.57
N ARG A 477 -18.21 -1.07 -16.71
CA ARG A 477 -18.76 -0.08 -15.77
C ARG A 477 -18.93 -0.69 -14.38
N ARG A 478 -19.41 -1.93 -14.27
CA ARG A 478 -19.42 -2.69 -13.01
C ARG A 478 -18.01 -2.88 -12.46
N GLY A 479 -17.03 -3.21 -13.30
CA GLY A 479 -15.63 -3.32 -12.90
C GLY A 479 -15.06 -2.00 -12.35
N VAL A 480 -15.40 -0.86 -12.96
CA VAL A 480 -15.05 0.47 -12.45
C VAL A 480 -15.68 0.70 -11.07
N ASP A 481 -16.97 0.40 -10.89
CA ASP A 481 -17.66 0.54 -9.61
C ASP A 481 -17.03 -0.33 -8.51
N LEU A 482 -16.83 -1.62 -8.78
CA LEU A 482 -16.16 -2.54 -7.86
C LEU A 482 -14.77 -2.03 -7.47
N SER A 483 -13.98 -1.60 -8.46
CA SER A 483 -12.61 -1.11 -8.24
C SER A 483 -12.55 0.17 -7.42
N LEU A 484 -13.54 1.06 -7.52
CA LEU A 484 -13.60 2.30 -6.76
C LEU A 484 -14.10 2.09 -5.33
N ASN A 485 -14.93 1.08 -5.10
CA ASN A 485 -15.49 0.74 -3.79
C ASN A 485 -14.66 -0.29 -3.01
N LEU A 486 -13.53 -0.75 -3.56
CA LEU A 486 -12.50 -1.48 -2.81
C LEU A 486 -12.13 -0.72 -1.51
N ALA A 487 -11.77 -1.48 -0.47
CA ALA A 487 -11.28 -0.89 0.76
C ALA A 487 -10.07 0.00 0.45
N TYR A 488 -9.97 1.16 1.12
CA TYR A 488 -8.84 2.04 0.89
C TYR A 488 -7.53 1.33 1.29
N ASN A 489 -6.61 1.33 0.35
CA ASN A 489 -5.25 0.88 0.54
C ASN A 489 -4.38 1.61 -0.48
N GLU A 490 -3.10 1.70 -0.17
CA GLU A 490 -2.08 2.12 -1.12
C GLU A 490 -1.02 1.03 -1.20
N PRO A 491 -0.40 0.80 -2.38
CA PRO A 491 -0.89 1.13 -3.72
C PRO A 491 -2.32 0.62 -3.98
N TRP A 492 -3.08 1.25 -4.89
CA TRP A 492 -4.48 0.87 -5.14
C TRP A 492 -4.63 -0.64 -5.44
N GLY A 493 -5.54 -1.33 -4.73
CA GLY A 493 -5.63 -2.80 -4.76
C GLY A 493 -5.77 -3.42 -6.16
N GLN A 494 -6.50 -2.74 -7.06
CA GLN A 494 -6.49 -3.05 -8.50
C GLN A 494 -5.43 -2.18 -9.20
N MET A 495 -4.28 -2.77 -9.52
CA MET A 495 -3.09 -2.04 -10.01
C MET A 495 -3.31 -1.30 -11.34
N GLN A 496 -4.12 -1.86 -12.25
CA GLN A 496 -4.50 -1.19 -13.51
C GLN A 496 -5.91 -0.60 -13.40
N PRO A 497 -6.09 0.73 -13.56
CA PRO A 497 -7.42 1.33 -13.59
C PRO A 497 -8.31 0.70 -14.68
N VAL A 498 -9.48 0.21 -14.28
CA VAL A 498 -10.50 -0.35 -15.20
C VAL A 498 -10.97 0.70 -16.21
N ARG A 499 -10.94 1.99 -15.82
CA ARG A 499 -11.24 3.14 -16.68
C ARG A 499 -10.37 3.18 -17.93
N HIS A 500 -9.11 2.75 -17.87
CA HIS A 500 -8.26 2.68 -19.05
C HIS A 500 -8.75 1.63 -20.05
N ILE A 501 -9.27 0.50 -19.58
CA ILE A 501 -9.85 -0.54 -20.45
C ILE A 501 -11.15 -0.02 -21.06
N LEU A 502 -12.07 0.47 -20.23
CA LEU A 502 -13.35 1.02 -20.67
C LEU A 502 -13.18 2.15 -21.70
N GLY A 503 -12.35 3.15 -21.40
CA GLY A 503 -12.11 4.27 -22.29
C GLY A 503 -11.48 3.86 -23.63
N ALA A 504 -10.57 2.88 -23.63
CA ALA A 504 -9.95 2.41 -24.87
C ALA A 504 -10.97 1.75 -25.80
N LEU A 505 -11.79 0.86 -25.24
CA LEU A 505 -12.75 0.06 -25.99
C LEU A 505 -13.98 0.87 -26.44
N LEU A 506 -14.41 1.86 -25.64
CA LEU A 506 -15.41 2.85 -26.04
C LEU A 506 -14.93 3.67 -27.24
N LEU A 507 -13.70 4.19 -27.17
CA LEU A 507 -13.12 4.98 -28.25
C LEU A 507 -12.93 4.16 -29.53
N GLU A 508 -12.53 2.89 -29.43
CA GLU A 508 -12.42 1.97 -30.57
C GLU A 508 -13.76 1.78 -31.30
N GLN A 509 -14.88 1.81 -30.56
CA GLN A 509 -16.22 1.70 -31.13
C GLN A 509 -16.86 3.08 -31.48
N GLY A 510 -16.14 4.18 -31.27
CA GLY A 510 -16.57 5.54 -31.62
C GLY A 510 -17.45 6.23 -30.58
N HIS A 511 -17.53 5.71 -29.35
CA HIS A 511 -18.23 6.35 -28.23
C HIS A 511 -17.34 7.44 -27.59
N ILE A 512 -17.09 8.52 -28.33
CA ILE A 512 -16.10 9.55 -27.98
C ILE A 512 -16.51 10.30 -26.71
N GLU A 513 -17.77 10.71 -26.59
CA GLU A 513 -18.25 11.52 -25.47
C GLU A 513 -18.10 10.76 -24.14
N GLU A 514 -18.52 9.50 -24.10
CA GLU A 514 -18.39 8.68 -22.89
C GLU A 514 -16.93 8.36 -22.57
N ALA A 515 -16.10 8.06 -23.58
CA ALA A 515 -14.68 7.82 -23.37
C ALA A 515 -13.98 9.06 -22.78
N GLU A 516 -14.33 10.26 -23.24
CA GLU A 516 -13.82 11.52 -22.68
C GLU A 516 -14.21 11.69 -21.20
N GLU A 517 -15.47 11.44 -20.84
CA GLU A 517 -15.93 11.47 -19.44
C GLU A 517 -15.14 10.49 -18.55
N VAL A 518 -14.89 9.27 -19.05
CA VAL A 518 -14.11 8.25 -18.35
C VAL A 518 -12.67 8.72 -18.08
N TYR A 519 -11.98 9.29 -19.08
CA TYR A 519 -10.60 9.76 -18.89
C TYR A 519 -10.49 11.02 -18.04
N ARG A 520 -11.46 11.93 -18.11
CA ARG A 520 -11.52 13.10 -17.22
C ARG A 520 -11.71 12.66 -15.76
N ALA A 521 -12.57 11.68 -15.52
CA ALA A 521 -12.76 11.11 -14.19
C ALA A 521 -11.51 10.36 -13.71
N ASP A 522 -10.77 9.70 -14.62
CA ASP A 522 -9.51 9.03 -14.33
C ASP A 522 -8.41 10.01 -13.90
N ILE A 523 -8.09 11.02 -14.72
CA ILE A 523 -7.03 12.00 -14.43
C ILE A 523 -7.35 12.83 -13.18
N LYS A 524 -8.64 13.06 -12.88
CA LYS A 524 -9.04 13.74 -11.64
C LYS A 524 -8.60 12.95 -10.39
N LEU A 525 -8.63 11.62 -10.46
CA LEU A 525 -8.23 10.76 -9.34
C LEU A 525 -6.72 10.47 -9.40
N TRP A 526 -6.23 10.09 -10.57
CA TRP A 526 -4.84 9.73 -10.83
C TRP A 526 -4.16 10.84 -11.61
N LYS A 527 -3.79 11.89 -10.90
CA LYS A 527 -3.27 13.12 -11.49
C LYS A 527 -2.07 12.85 -12.40
N ASP A 528 -2.05 13.49 -13.55
CA ASP A 528 -0.95 13.49 -14.53
C ASP A 528 -0.44 12.11 -14.95
N ASN A 529 -1.23 11.05 -14.81
CA ASN A 529 -0.83 9.74 -15.30
C ASN A 529 -0.81 9.68 -16.83
N MET A 530 0.24 9.11 -17.44
CA MET A 530 0.41 9.19 -18.90
C MET A 530 -0.72 8.51 -19.68
N TRP A 531 -1.41 7.55 -19.07
CA TRP A 531 -2.43 6.74 -19.73
C TRP A 531 -3.76 7.46 -19.82
N GLY A 532 -4.22 8.05 -18.72
CA GLY A 532 -5.36 8.96 -18.72
C GLY A 532 -5.13 10.12 -19.69
N LEU A 533 -3.93 10.72 -19.66
CA LEU A 533 -3.55 11.80 -20.58
C LEU A 533 -3.58 11.37 -22.06
N LEU A 534 -3.06 10.17 -22.38
CA LEU A 534 -3.18 9.60 -23.73
C LEU A 534 -4.64 9.44 -24.13
N GLY A 535 -5.47 8.90 -23.25
CA GLY A 535 -6.90 8.70 -23.50
C GLY A 535 -7.63 9.99 -23.80
N LEU A 536 -7.45 11.01 -22.95
CA LEU A 536 -8.04 12.33 -23.14
C LEU A 536 -7.54 12.99 -24.43
N LYS A 537 -6.23 12.93 -24.71
CA LYS A 537 -5.64 13.41 -25.97
C LYS A 537 -6.35 12.80 -27.18
N LEU A 538 -6.52 11.48 -27.21
CA LEU A 538 -7.16 10.79 -28.33
C LEU A 538 -8.65 11.18 -28.50
N CYS A 539 -9.38 11.40 -27.40
CA CYS A 539 -10.76 11.89 -27.48
C CYS A 539 -10.82 13.32 -28.05
N LEU A 540 -9.93 14.22 -27.62
CA LEU A 540 -9.84 15.59 -28.12
C LEU A 540 -9.45 15.64 -29.61
N GLU A 541 -8.55 14.77 -30.06
CA GLU A 541 -8.21 14.59 -31.47
C GLU A 541 -9.41 14.13 -32.30
N ALA A 542 -10.18 13.16 -31.79
CA ALA A 542 -11.36 12.65 -32.47
C ALA A 542 -12.49 13.70 -32.56
N ARG A 543 -12.63 14.56 -31.54
CA ARG A 543 -13.60 15.65 -31.51
C ARG A 543 -13.22 16.80 -32.46
N GLY A 544 -11.93 17.15 -32.51
CA GLY A 544 -11.37 18.09 -33.47
C GLY A 544 -11.79 19.56 -33.30
N ASP A 545 -12.40 19.93 -32.18
CA ASP A 545 -12.98 21.26 -31.92
C ASP A 545 -12.43 21.95 -30.65
N ALA A 546 -11.39 21.39 -30.02
CA ALA A 546 -10.74 21.93 -28.80
C ALA A 546 -9.21 21.98 -28.92
N ALA A 547 -8.71 22.78 -29.87
CA ALA A 547 -7.29 22.84 -30.21
C ALA A 547 -6.37 23.28 -29.04
N GLU A 548 -6.81 24.25 -28.23
CA GLU A 548 -6.00 24.75 -27.09
C GLU A 548 -5.84 23.68 -26.01
N GLU A 549 -6.94 23.05 -25.58
CA GLU A 549 -6.90 21.96 -24.60
C GLU A 549 -6.11 20.76 -25.13
N LEU A 550 -6.27 20.43 -26.42
CA LEU A 550 -5.50 19.36 -27.05
C LEU A 550 -3.99 19.64 -27.00
N GLU A 551 -3.57 20.87 -27.26
CA GLU A 551 -2.16 21.26 -27.17
C GLU A 551 -1.63 21.10 -25.73
N GLU A 552 -2.39 21.57 -24.73
CA GLU A 552 -2.04 21.44 -23.31
C GLU A 552 -1.89 19.97 -22.88
N VAL A 553 -2.90 19.15 -23.16
CA VAL A 553 -2.90 17.72 -22.80
C VAL A 553 -1.80 16.98 -23.56
N THR A 554 -1.55 17.32 -24.82
CA THR A 554 -0.47 16.72 -25.63
C THR A 554 0.90 17.04 -25.06
N ASN A 555 1.15 18.29 -24.66
CA ASN A 555 2.42 18.68 -24.06
C ASN A 555 2.67 17.93 -22.74
N LEU A 556 1.65 17.86 -21.89
CA LEU A 556 1.75 17.13 -20.63
C LEU A 556 1.93 15.62 -20.87
N PHE A 557 1.18 15.03 -21.80
CA PHE A 557 1.37 13.63 -22.19
C PHE A 557 2.80 13.36 -22.67
N ASN A 558 3.35 14.20 -23.54
CA ASN A 558 4.72 14.05 -24.05
C ASN A 558 5.76 14.14 -22.93
N GLU A 559 5.57 15.05 -21.98
CA GLU A 559 6.44 15.15 -20.80
C GLU A 559 6.37 13.89 -19.95
N ARG A 560 5.16 13.42 -19.62
CA ARG A 560 4.97 12.25 -18.74
C ARG A 560 5.42 10.95 -19.41
N SER A 561 5.09 10.74 -20.68
CA SER A 561 5.46 9.55 -21.45
C SER A 561 6.92 9.50 -21.90
N SER A 562 7.69 10.60 -21.76
CA SER A 562 9.11 10.65 -22.14
C SER A 562 10.00 9.63 -21.41
N ARG A 563 9.50 9.06 -20.30
CA ARG A 563 10.19 8.08 -19.45
C ARG A 563 9.66 6.66 -19.62
N ALA A 564 8.65 6.45 -20.47
CA ALA A 564 8.07 5.15 -20.72
C ALA A 564 9.03 4.29 -21.58
N ASP A 565 9.13 3.01 -21.26
CA ASP A 565 9.81 2.04 -22.13
C ASP A 565 8.99 1.80 -23.41
N ILE A 566 7.66 1.90 -23.27
CA ILE A 566 6.68 1.67 -24.33
C ILE A 566 5.66 2.80 -24.28
N VAL A 567 5.58 3.59 -25.36
CA VAL A 567 4.51 4.57 -25.56
C VAL A 567 3.44 3.91 -26.42
N PRO A 568 2.26 3.56 -25.85
CA PRO A 568 1.23 2.87 -26.60
C PRO A 568 0.39 3.85 -27.43
N ALA A 569 -0.26 3.35 -28.48
CA ALA A 569 -1.18 4.14 -29.29
C ALA A 569 -2.59 4.24 -28.68
N LYS A 570 -2.91 3.34 -27.74
CA LYS A 570 -4.16 3.30 -26.95
C LYS A 570 -3.86 3.01 -25.49
N THR A 571 -4.81 3.29 -24.61
CA THR A 571 -4.62 3.12 -23.16
C THR A 571 -4.77 1.66 -22.68
N CYS A 572 -5.16 0.76 -23.58
CA CYS A 572 -5.23 -0.69 -23.37
C CYS A 572 -4.68 -1.43 -24.59
N PHE A 573 -3.87 -2.48 -24.37
CA PHE A 573 -3.39 -3.38 -25.42
C PHE A 573 -4.43 -4.39 -25.91
N CYS A 574 -5.61 -4.42 -25.29
CA CYS A 574 -6.78 -5.18 -25.73
C CYS A 574 -7.44 -4.56 -26.98
N ALA A 575 -7.24 -3.25 -27.21
CA ALA A 575 -7.66 -2.55 -28.42
C ALA A 575 -6.77 -2.95 -29.62
N GLN A 576 -7.34 -3.14 -30.81
CA GLN A 576 -6.64 -3.71 -31.97
C GLN A 576 -5.53 -2.84 -32.55
N ASP A 577 -5.66 -1.52 -32.47
CA ASP A 577 -4.64 -0.57 -32.93
C ASP A 577 -3.83 0.01 -31.75
N ALA A 578 -3.55 -0.81 -30.72
CA ALA A 578 -2.82 -0.38 -29.53
C ALA A 578 -1.32 -0.11 -29.75
N LEU A 579 -0.75 -0.60 -30.84
CA LEU A 579 0.58 -0.25 -31.33
C LEU A 579 0.43 0.52 -32.65
N GLU A 580 1.24 1.56 -32.86
CA GLU A 580 1.30 2.21 -34.18
C GLU A 580 1.73 1.17 -35.22
N LYS A 581 0.94 0.97 -36.27
CA LYS A 581 1.35 0.16 -37.43
C LYS A 581 2.59 0.82 -38.04
N SER A 582 3.75 0.21 -37.89
CA SER A 582 4.91 0.65 -38.65
C SER A 582 4.70 0.28 -40.12
N CYS A 583 5.31 0.98 -41.05
CA CYS A 583 5.20 0.64 -42.49
C CYS A 583 5.77 -0.75 -42.85
N CYS A 584 6.17 -1.57 -41.87
CA CYS A 584 6.74 -2.90 -42.05
C CYS A 584 5.89 -4.03 -41.42
N ASP A 585 4.71 -3.74 -40.87
CA ASP A 585 3.78 -4.74 -40.33
C ASP A 585 2.75 -5.24 -41.34
#